data_AF-E7GQE0-F1
#
_entry.id   AF-E7GQE0-F1
#
_cell.length_a   1.000
_cell.length_b   1.000
_cell.length_c   1.000
_cell.angle_alpha   90.00
_cell.angle_beta   90.00
_cell.angle_gamma   90.00
#
_symmetry.space_group_name_H-M   'P 1'
#
loop_
_entity.id
_entity.type
_entity.pdbx_description
1 polymer ?
#
loop_
_entity_poly.entity_id
_entity_poly.type
_entity_poly.pdbx_seq_one_letter_code
_entity_poly.pdbx_strand_id
1 'polypeptide(L)'
;MDSQSTEERAEKVIIALTPEQLKDICANAAEIGAKEALKTYDQERKKEQGKRADRRLRNTKLLLRNYHMLKEHAENSVFGRTQMEESALDILESMMNLYDNEVIIESIKRSATRTAIIVSHIETMFGLYDAYCEKSPNQDIDRRRYEVVWDKYMAEPVLTVKEIAAKHNMSKENVYSDLRVAEERLTALIFGVDGLKVR
;
A
#
# COMPACT_ATOMS: atom_id res chain seq x y z
N MET A 1 42.79 43.53 23.64
CA MET A 1 43.92 42.74 24.15
C MET A 1 43.45 41.32 24.24
N ASP A 2 44.18 40.45 23.56
CA ASP A 2 43.70 39.25 22.90
C ASP A 2 43.27 38.12 23.83
N SER A 3 42.07 37.62 23.59
CA SER A 3 41.62 36.29 24.00
C SER A 3 42.30 35.26 23.10
N GLN A 4 43.43 34.71 23.56
CA GLN A 4 44.11 33.62 22.89
C GLN A 4 43.22 32.36 22.89
N SER A 5 42.84 31.94 21.69
CA SER A 5 42.28 30.63 21.38
C SER A 5 43.37 29.57 21.55
N THR A 6 43.29 28.77 22.62
CA THR A 6 44.03 27.52 22.76
C THR A 6 43.47 26.49 21.78
N GLU A 7 44.00 26.47 20.55
CA GLU A 7 43.95 25.28 19.71
C GLU A 7 44.92 24.24 20.29
N GLU A 8 44.37 23.20 20.92
CA GLU A 8 45.12 21.99 21.26
C GLU A 8 45.73 21.41 19.97
N ARG A 9 47.04 21.60 19.77
CA ARG A 9 47.80 20.91 18.72
C ARG A 9 47.78 19.42 19.03
N ALA A 10 46.93 18.66 18.35
CA ALA A 10 47.01 17.21 18.36
C ALA A 10 48.42 16.75 17.91
N GLU A 11 49.17 16.09 18.80
CA GLU A 11 50.47 15.50 18.48
C GLU A 11 50.32 14.50 17.33
N LYS A 12 51.14 14.66 16.29
CA LYS A 12 51.15 13.74 15.15
C LYS A 12 51.90 12.47 15.54
N VAL A 13 51.17 11.38 15.74
CA VAL A 13 51.74 10.04 15.98
C VAL A 13 52.08 9.38 14.65
N ILE A 14 53.31 8.86 14.50
CA ILE A 14 53.74 8.08 13.33
C ILE A 14 53.43 6.61 13.60
N ILE A 15 52.68 5.96 12.69
CA ILE A 15 52.37 4.53 12.74
C ILE A 15 53.06 3.86 11.55
N ALA A 16 53.88 2.84 11.83
CA ALA A 16 54.52 2.03 10.80
C ALA A 16 53.75 0.71 10.62
N LEU A 17 53.40 0.37 9.37
CA LEU A 17 52.69 -0.85 9.00
C LEU A 17 53.50 -1.62 7.95
N THR A 18 53.54 -2.95 8.05
CA THR A 18 54.04 -3.79 6.95
C THR A 18 53.05 -3.84 5.79
N PRO A 19 53.49 -4.21 4.57
CA PRO A 19 52.58 -4.41 3.44
C PRO A 19 51.44 -5.39 3.74
N GLU A 20 51.72 -6.51 4.41
CA GLU A 20 50.68 -7.45 4.87
C GLU A 20 49.69 -6.78 5.83
N GLN A 21 50.16 -6.05 6.84
CA GLN A 21 49.28 -5.38 7.80
C GLN A 21 48.39 -4.33 7.14
N LEU A 22 48.93 -3.56 6.19
CA LEU A 22 48.15 -2.59 5.42
C LEU A 22 47.09 -3.29 4.56
N LYS A 23 47.46 -4.39 3.88
CA LYS A 23 46.53 -5.19 3.08
C LYS A 23 45.41 -5.78 3.93
N ASP A 24 45.74 -6.32 5.11
CA ASP A 24 44.76 -6.90 6.03
C ASP A 24 43.80 -5.83 6.57
N ILE A 25 44.30 -4.64 6.93
CA ILE A 25 43.45 -3.52 7.33
C ILE A 25 42.50 -3.12 6.19
N CYS A 26 43.01 -2.98 4.97
CA CYS A 26 42.18 -2.64 3.81
C CYS A 26 41.14 -3.72 3.50
N ALA A 27 41.51 -5.00 3.56
CA ALA A 27 40.61 -6.11 3.32
C ALA A 27 39.50 -6.17 4.38
N ASN A 28 39.87 -6.06 5.66
CA ASN A 28 38.91 -6.04 6.77
C ASN A 28 37.96 -4.83 6.68
N ALA A 29 38.49 -3.64 6.37
CA ALA A 29 37.68 -2.44 6.21
C ALA A 29 36.70 -2.57 5.03
N ALA A 30 37.15 -3.13 3.90
CA ALA A 30 36.30 -3.37 2.73
C ALA A 30 35.20 -4.40 3.03
N GLU A 31 35.53 -5.49 3.72
CA GLU A 31 34.56 -6.53 4.10
C GLU A 31 33.51 -5.97 5.09
N ILE A 32 33.93 -5.25 6.12
CA ILE A 32 33.02 -4.60 7.08
C ILE A 32 32.11 -3.59 6.36
N GLY A 33 32.70 -2.74 5.51
CA GLY A 33 31.95 -1.76 4.73
C GLY A 33 30.91 -2.40 3.82
N ALA A 34 31.28 -3.46 3.10
CA ALA A 34 30.37 -4.19 2.22
C ALA A 34 29.23 -4.88 3.01
N LYS A 35 29.54 -5.51 4.15
CA LYS A 35 28.54 -6.15 5.02
C LYS A 35 27.54 -5.14 5.59
N GLU A 36 28.00 -4.02 6.12
CA GLU A 36 27.10 -3.00 6.68
C GLU A 36 26.32 -2.27 5.58
N ALA A 37 26.88 -2.09 4.38
CA ALA A 37 26.16 -1.56 3.23
C ALA A 37 25.00 -2.48 2.82
N LEU A 38 25.25 -3.79 2.67
CA LEU A 38 24.20 -4.77 2.34
C LEU A 38 23.10 -4.82 3.40
N LYS A 39 23.50 -4.82 4.68
CA LYS A 39 22.55 -4.81 5.80
C LYS A 39 21.68 -3.55 5.83
N THR A 40 22.28 -2.38 5.61
CA THR A 40 21.53 -1.11 5.54
C THR A 40 20.59 -1.10 4.34
N TYR A 41 21.07 -1.54 3.17
CA TYR A 41 20.27 -1.67 1.96
C TYR A 41 19.05 -2.58 2.18
N ASP A 42 19.22 -3.76 2.77
CA ASP A 42 18.11 -4.66 3.06
C ASP A 42 17.12 -4.09 4.07
N GLN A 43 17.60 -3.34 5.07
CA GLN A 43 16.74 -2.66 6.05
C GLN A 43 15.92 -1.55 5.39
N GLU A 44 16.53 -0.73 4.54
CA GLU A 44 15.82 0.32 3.79
C GLU A 44 14.80 -0.26 2.81
N ARG A 45 15.19 -1.31 2.09
CA ARG A 45 14.29 -2.04 1.17
C ARG A 45 13.07 -2.58 1.90
N LYS A 46 13.23 -3.22 3.06
CA LYS A 46 12.11 -3.71 3.89
C LYS A 46 11.23 -2.57 4.39
N LYS A 47 11.82 -1.46 4.85
CA LYS A 47 11.08 -0.27 5.28
C LYS A 47 10.26 0.31 4.13
N GLU A 48 10.82 0.38 2.93
CA GLU A 48 10.15 0.91 1.75
C GLU A 48 9.00 -0.01 1.29
N GLN A 49 9.22 -1.33 1.29
CA GLN A 49 8.18 -2.32 1.03
C GLN A 49 7.01 -2.19 2.03
N GLY A 50 7.31 -2.04 3.32
CA GLY A 50 6.30 -1.82 4.35
C GLY A 50 5.48 -0.54 4.11
N LYS A 51 6.14 0.58 3.78
CA LYS A 51 5.48 1.84 3.43
C LYS A 51 4.57 1.70 2.21
N ARG A 52 4.99 0.94 1.20
CA ARG A 52 4.19 0.67 0.00
C ARG A 52 2.94 -0.14 0.33
N ALA A 53 3.05 -1.20 1.13
CA ALA A 53 1.91 -2.00 1.57
C ALA A 53 0.89 -1.15 2.37
N ASP A 54 1.37 -0.33 3.32
CA ASP A 54 0.52 0.56 4.10
C ASP A 54 -0.20 1.61 3.23
N ARG A 55 0.50 2.19 2.26
CA ARG A 55 -0.09 3.12 1.29
C ARG A 55 -1.21 2.46 0.48
N ARG A 56 -0.98 1.24 -0.03
CA ARG A 56 -1.96 0.51 -0.85
C ARG A 56 -3.20 0.13 -0.04
N LEU A 57 -3.04 -0.32 1.21
CA LEU A 57 -4.18 -0.60 2.08
C LEU A 57 -5.01 0.65 2.36
N ARG A 58 -4.34 1.79 2.59
CA ARG A 58 -5.02 3.07 2.76
C ARG A 58 -5.78 3.48 1.50
N ASN A 59 -5.18 3.34 0.32
CA ASN A 59 -5.81 3.70 -0.95
C ASN A 59 -7.02 2.78 -1.23
N THR A 60 -6.91 1.47 -0.96
CA THR A 60 -8.06 0.55 -1.04
C THR A 60 -9.23 1.04 -0.18
N LYS A 61 -8.97 1.37 1.10
CA LYS A 61 -10.02 1.89 1.99
C LYS A 61 -10.66 3.17 1.48
N LEU A 62 -9.87 4.08 0.90
CA LEU A 62 -10.37 5.33 0.34
C LEU A 62 -11.29 5.06 -0.87
N LEU A 63 -10.88 4.18 -1.77
CA LEU A 63 -11.66 3.79 -2.95
C LEU A 63 -12.99 3.15 -2.54
N LEU A 64 -12.96 2.18 -1.64
CA LEU A 64 -14.16 1.46 -1.18
C LEU A 64 -15.16 2.39 -0.48
N ARG A 65 -14.68 3.31 0.37
CA ARG A 65 -15.55 4.28 1.06
C ARG A 65 -16.26 5.24 0.11
N ASN A 66 -15.67 5.51 -1.06
CA ASN A 66 -16.21 6.44 -2.05
C ASN A 66 -16.80 5.73 -3.27
N TYR A 67 -16.93 4.40 -3.24
CA TYR A 67 -17.32 3.60 -4.40
C TYR A 67 -18.60 4.09 -5.07
N HIS A 68 -19.70 4.26 -4.32
CA HIS A 68 -20.99 4.71 -4.89
C HIS A 68 -20.89 6.12 -5.51
N MET A 69 -20.21 7.05 -4.84
CA MET A 69 -19.94 8.40 -5.38
C MET A 69 -19.12 8.37 -6.67
N LEU A 70 -18.10 7.49 -6.74
CA LEU A 70 -17.26 7.32 -7.92
C LEU A 70 -18.08 6.68 -9.07
N LYS A 71 -18.90 5.69 -8.75
CA LYS A 71 -19.78 5.02 -9.70
C LYS A 71 -20.81 5.97 -10.30
N GLU A 72 -21.50 6.73 -9.46
CA GLU A 72 -22.45 7.76 -9.90
C GLU A 72 -21.78 8.81 -10.79
N HIS A 73 -20.58 9.28 -10.41
CA HIS A 73 -19.81 10.22 -11.22
C HIS A 73 -19.40 9.64 -12.57
N ALA A 74 -19.03 8.37 -12.63
CA ALA A 74 -18.68 7.69 -13.87
C ALA A 74 -19.89 7.51 -14.80
N GLU A 75 -21.05 7.15 -14.24
CA GLU A 75 -22.28 6.89 -14.99
C GLU A 75 -22.95 8.18 -15.50
N ASN A 76 -22.92 9.26 -14.73
CA ASN A 76 -23.60 10.52 -15.05
C ASN A 76 -22.78 11.47 -15.93
N SER A 77 -21.55 11.12 -16.28
CA SER A 77 -20.72 12.01 -17.09
C SER A 77 -21.05 11.90 -18.58
N VAL A 78 -21.37 13.05 -19.17
CA VAL A 78 -21.65 13.23 -20.61
C VAL A 78 -20.36 13.23 -21.45
N PHE A 79 -19.18 13.08 -20.82
CA PHE A 79 -17.90 13.11 -21.54
C PHE A 79 -17.71 11.85 -22.38
N GLY A 80 -17.73 12.04 -23.71
CA GLY A 80 -17.50 10.97 -24.68
C GLY A 80 -16.20 10.22 -24.42
N ARG A 81 -16.22 8.92 -24.67
CA ARG A 81 -15.14 7.92 -24.49
C ARG A 81 -13.86 8.20 -25.30
N THR A 82 -13.65 9.41 -25.82
CA THR A 82 -12.75 9.72 -26.92
C THR A 82 -11.56 10.62 -26.57
N GLN A 83 -11.32 10.93 -25.29
CA GLN A 83 -10.15 11.69 -24.85
C GLN A 83 -9.42 10.99 -23.69
N MET A 84 -8.84 9.84 -23.96
CA MET A 84 -7.87 9.25 -23.04
C MET A 84 -6.56 8.99 -23.76
N GLU A 85 -5.55 9.78 -23.41
CA GLU A 85 -4.16 9.57 -23.80
C GLU A 85 -3.41 8.68 -22.77
N GLU A 86 -4.03 8.43 -21.60
CA GLU A 86 -3.48 7.57 -20.55
C GLU A 86 -3.75 6.09 -20.84
N SER A 87 -2.74 5.23 -20.63
CA SER A 87 -2.94 3.79 -20.67
C SER A 87 -3.60 3.28 -19.37
N ALA A 88 -4.17 2.08 -19.40
CA ALA A 88 -4.70 1.42 -18.20
C ALA A 88 -3.61 1.23 -17.12
N LEU A 89 -2.35 1.05 -17.53
CA LEU A 89 -1.19 0.96 -16.63
C LEU A 89 -0.95 2.29 -15.92
N ASP A 90 -1.03 3.41 -16.63
CA ASP A 90 -0.83 4.75 -16.06
C ASP A 90 -1.93 5.08 -15.04
N ILE A 91 -3.17 4.67 -15.33
CA ILE A 91 -4.27 4.82 -14.39
C ILE A 91 -4.04 3.99 -13.12
N LEU A 92 -3.62 2.73 -13.25
CA LEU A 92 -3.31 1.90 -12.09
C LEU A 92 -2.10 2.43 -11.29
N GLU A 93 -1.06 2.91 -11.97
CA GLU A 93 0.10 3.53 -11.31
C GLU A 93 -0.27 4.82 -10.58
N SER A 94 -1.13 5.64 -11.20
CA SER A 94 -1.68 6.82 -10.56
C SER A 94 -2.52 6.46 -9.33
N MET A 95 -3.19 5.29 -9.28
CA MET A 95 -3.87 4.79 -8.07
C MET A 95 -2.89 4.32 -6.98
N MET A 96 -1.69 3.87 -7.36
CA MET A 96 -0.65 3.38 -6.45
C MET A 96 0.16 4.50 -5.79
N ASN A 97 0.40 5.60 -6.49
CA ASN A 97 1.35 6.65 -6.09
C ASN A 97 0.73 7.86 -5.38
N LEU A 98 -0.50 7.75 -4.88
CA LEU A 98 -1.23 8.89 -4.34
C LEU A 98 -0.69 9.37 -2.99
N TYR A 99 -0.24 10.63 -2.94
CA TYR A 99 0.37 11.24 -1.75
C TYR A 99 -0.64 11.88 -0.79
N ASP A 100 -1.87 12.23 -1.22
CA ASP A 100 -2.84 12.91 -0.33
C ASP A 100 -4.32 12.66 -0.67
N ASN A 101 -5.17 12.46 0.35
CA ASN A 101 -6.55 11.96 0.19
C ASN A 101 -7.49 12.91 -0.61
N GLU A 102 -7.30 14.22 -0.47
CA GLU A 102 -8.15 15.23 -1.13
C GLU A 102 -7.78 15.42 -2.61
N VAL A 103 -6.48 15.42 -2.91
CA VAL A 103 -5.95 15.52 -4.29
C VAL A 103 -6.35 14.30 -5.13
N ILE A 104 -6.51 13.13 -4.51
CA ILE A 104 -6.98 11.89 -5.15
C ILE A 104 -8.38 12.07 -5.73
N ILE A 105 -9.32 12.48 -4.88
CA ILE A 105 -10.72 12.61 -5.24
C ILE A 105 -10.85 13.68 -6.34
N GLU A 106 -10.13 14.79 -6.22
CA GLU A 106 -10.14 15.85 -7.22
C GLU A 106 -9.56 15.38 -8.56
N SER A 107 -8.43 14.65 -8.55
CA SER A 107 -7.82 14.12 -9.79
C SER A 107 -8.66 13.06 -10.49
N ILE A 108 -9.43 12.26 -9.74
CA ILE A 108 -10.34 11.25 -10.27
C ILE A 108 -11.60 11.94 -10.83
N LYS A 109 -12.16 12.91 -10.09
CA LYS A 109 -13.28 13.75 -10.58
C LYS A 109 -12.96 14.49 -11.87
N ARG A 110 -11.68 14.79 -12.15
CA ARG A 110 -11.28 15.48 -13.38
C ARG A 110 -11.53 14.70 -14.69
N SER A 111 -11.66 13.36 -14.65
CA SER A 111 -12.01 12.57 -15.85
C SER A 111 -12.93 11.40 -15.51
N ALA A 112 -14.17 11.44 -15.99
CA ALA A 112 -15.13 10.38 -15.76
C ALA A 112 -14.73 9.04 -16.39
N THR A 113 -14.01 9.06 -17.51
CA THR A 113 -13.48 7.83 -18.13
C THR A 113 -12.48 7.14 -17.21
N ARG A 114 -11.59 7.91 -16.57
CA ARG A 114 -10.64 7.37 -15.57
C ARG A 114 -11.38 6.80 -14.37
N THR A 115 -12.38 7.51 -13.86
CA THR A 115 -13.24 7.01 -12.76
C THR A 115 -13.96 5.71 -13.13
N ALA A 116 -14.49 5.61 -14.36
CA ALA A 116 -15.18 4.41 -14.83
C ALA A 116 -14.24 3.19 -14.86
N ILE A 117 -12.99 3.37 -15.29
CA ILE A 117 -11.97 2.30 -15.28
C ILE A 117 -11.67 1.87 -13.84
N ILE A 118 -11.52 2.82 -12.92
CA ILE A 118 -11.28 2.53 -11.49
C ILE A 118 -12.45 1.73 -10.90
N VAL A 119 -13.69 2.17 -11.15
CA VAL A 119 -14.92 1.49 -10.67
C VAL A 119 -15.00 0.07 -11.25
N SER A 120 -14.80 -0.09 -12.56
CA SER A 120 -14.82 -1.39 -13.23
C SER A 120 -13.73 -2.33 -12.69
N HIS A 121 -12.54 -1.80 -12.39
CA HIS A 121 -11.47 -2.58 -11.75
C HIS A 121 -11.89 -3.07 -10.36
N ILE A 122 -12.46 -2.19 -9.52
CA ILE A 122 -12.96 -2.57 -8.19
C ILE A 122 -14.01 -3.68 -8.30
N GLU A 123 -15.02 -3.51 -9.16
CA GLU A 123 -16.08 -4.51 -9.36
C GLU A 123 -15.51 -5.86 -9.82
N THR A 124 -14.54 -5.85 -10.74
CA THR A 124 -13.85 -7.06 -11.21
C THR A 124 -13.10 -7.74 -10.07
N MET A 125 -12.41 -6.98 -9.21
CA MET A 125 -11.67 -7.54 -8.07
C MET A 125 -12.59 -8.14 -7.00
N PHE A 126 -13.78 -7.57 -6.79
CA PHE A 126 -14.81 -8.19 -5.95
C PHE A 126 -15.30 -9.51 -6.55
N GLY A 127 -15.53 -9.57 -7.87
CA GLY A 127 -15.89 -10.82 -8.55
C GLY A 127 -14.82 -11.91 -8.40
N LEU A 128 -13.54 -11.54 -8.47
CA LEU A 128 -12.45 -12.48 -8.21
C LEU A 128 -12.40 -12.92 -6.74
N TYR A 129 -12.62 -12.01 -5.79
CA TYR A 129 -12.66 -12.38 -4.37
C TYR A 129 -13.79 -13.38 -4.10
N ASP A 130 -14.98 -13.15 -4.65
CA ASP A 130 -16.11 -14.07 -4.56
C ASP A 130 -15.73 -15.48 -5.06
N ALA A 131 -15.18 -15.57 -6.28
CA ALA A 131 -14.75 -16.84 -6.88
C ALA A 131 -13.65 -17.56 -6.07
N TYR A 132 -12.79 -16.81 -5.36
CA TYR A 132 -11.78 -17.39 -4.48
C TYR A 132 -12.36 -17.94 -3.17
N CYS A 133 -13.44 -17.35 -2.65
CA CYS A 133 -14.13 -17.87 -1.48
C CYS A 133 -14.68 -19.28 -1.72
N GLU A 134 -15.21 -19.56 -2.92
CA GLU A 134 -15.74 -20.89 -3.29
C GLU A 134 -14.69 -21.99 -3.30
N LYS A 135 -13.43 -21.64 -3.60
CA LYS A 135 -12.31 -22.59 -3.69
C LYS A 135 -11.52 -22.68 -2.39
N SER A 136 -11.92 -21.94 -1.35
CA SER A 136 -11.19 -21.88 -0.08
C SER A 136 -11.46 -23.11 0.79
N PRO A 137 -10.44 -23.70 1.44
CA PRO A 137 -10.65 -24.72 2.46
C PRO A 137 -11.39 -24.19 3.70
N ASN A 138 -11.46 -22.87 3.88
CA ASN A 138 -12.22 -22.20 4.95
C ASN A 138 -13.40 -21.40 4.38
N GLN A 139 -14.15 -22.03 3.47
CA GLN A 139 -15.21 -21.41 2.68
C GLN A 139 -16.18 -20.57 3.53
N ASP A 140 -16.67 -21.09 4.67
CA ASP A 140 -17.63 -20.36 5.52
C ASP A 140 -17.08 -19.04 6.05
N ILE A 141 -15.83 -19.04 6.52
CA ILE A 141 -15.18 -17.86 7.07
C ILE A 141 -14.88 -16.85 5.96
N ASP A 142 -14.39 -17.34 4.82
CA ASP A 142 -14.01 -16.48 3.70
C ASP A 142 -15.24 -15.87 3.00
N ARG A 143 -16.30 -16.65 2.85
CA ARG A 143 -17.63 -16.20 2.40
C ARG A 143 -18.16 -15.10 3.32
N ARG A 144 -18.15 -15.32 4.64
CA ARG A 144 -18.60 -14.30 5.60
C ARG A 144 -17.78 -13.01 5.50
N ARG A 145 -16.45 -13.11 5.38
CA ARG A 145 -15.58 -11.93 5.21
C ARG A 145 -15.87 -11.16 3.94
N TYR A 146 -16.12 -11.88 2.84
CA TYR A 146 -16.56 -11.29 1.59
C TYR A 146 -17.90 -10.54 1.76
N GLU A 147 -18.89 -11.19 2.37
CA GLU A 147 -20.22 -10.58 2.61
C GLU A 147 -20.12 -9.33 3.49
N VAL A 148 -19.31 -9.38 4.55
CA VAL A 148 -19.06 -8.25 5.44
C VAL A 148 -18.49 -7.04 4.69
N VAL A 149 -17.51 -7.24 3.79
CA VAL A 149 -16.93 -6.11 3.03
C VAL A 149 -17.85 -5.64 1.91
N TRP A 150 -18.61 -6.55 1.31
CA TRP A 150 -19.64 -6.23 0.31
C TRP A 150 -20.74 -5.36 0.90
N ASP A 151 -21.37 -5.82 1.98
CA ASP A 151 -22.44 -5.10 2.68
C ASP A 151 -21.98 -3.72 3.13
N LYS A 152 -20.71 -3.60 3.53
CA LYS A 152 -20.15 -2.36 4.05
C LYS A 152 -19.93 -1.28 2.99
N TYR A 153 -19.61 -1.67 1.76
CA TYR A 153 -19.07 -0.73 0.75
C TYR A 153 -19.71 -0.82 -0.64
N MET A 154 -20.27 -1.97 -1.03
CA MET A 154 -20.74 -2.25 -2.39
C MET A 154 -22.26 -2.41 -2.48
N ALA A 155 -22.92 -2.86 -1.41
CA ALA A 155 -24.37 -3.04 -1.38
C ALA A 155 -25.10 -1.69 -1.47
N GLU A 156 -26.28 -1.70 -2.08
CA GLU A 156 -27.17 -0.53 -2.14
C GLU A 156 -28.53 -0.91 -1.52
N PRO A 157 -28.89 -0.39 -0.33
CA PRO A 157 -28.09 0.48 0.53
C PRO A 157 -26.95 -0.26 1.25
N VAL A 158 -25.87 0.47 1.57
CA VAL A 158 -24.79 -0.06 2.42
C VAL A 158 -25.26 -0.27 3.87
N LEU A 159 -24.68 -1.25 4.56
CA LEU A 159 -24.95 -1.55 5.96
C LEU A 159 -23.91 -0.92 6.90
N THR A 160 -24.38 -0.48 8.07
CA THR A 160 -23.52 -0.10 9.19
C THR A 160 -22.90 -1.34 9.85
N VAL A 161 -21.80 -1.14 10.59
CA VAL A 161 -21.16 -2.22 11.36
C VAL A 161 -22.14 -2.89 12.34
N LYS A 162 -23.11 -2.13 12.87
CA LYS A 162 -24.14 -2.67 13.77
C LYS A 162 -25.12 -3.60 13.04
N GLU A 163 -25.53 -3.22 11.83
CA GLU A 163 -26.44 -4.03 11.01
C GLU A 163 -25.75 -5.29 10.48
N ILE A 164 -24.49 -5.19 10.05
CA ILE A 164 -23.68 -6.34 9.64
C ILE A 164 -23.48 -7.31 10.82
N ALA A 165 -23.17 -6.79 12.01
CA ALA A 165 -23.04 -7.59 13.22
C ALA A 165 -24.33 -8.36 13.53
N ALA A 166 -25.48 -7.71 13.39
CA ALA A 166 -26.79 -8.35 13.56
C ALA A 166 -27.06 -9.41 12.48
N LYS A 167 -26.79 -9.08 11.19
CA LYS A 167 -26.97 -9.99 10.04
C LYS A 167 -26.23 -11.31 10.22
N HIS A 168 -24.99 -11.26 10.69
CA HIS A 168 -24.14 -12.44 10.86
C HIS A 168 -24.12 -13.00 12.29
N ASN A 169 -24.97 -12.49 13.19
CA ASN A 169 -25.02 -12.87 14.61
C ASN A 169 -23.63 -12.89 15.28
N MET A 170 -22.89 -11.78 15.17
CA MET A 170 -21.55 -11.63 15.71
C MET A 170 -21.33 -10.28 16.40
N SER A 171 -20.21 -10.15 17.12
CA SER A 171 -19.82 -8.88 17.74
C SER A 171 -19.31 -7.88 16.70
N LYS A 172 -19.33 -6.58 17.04
CA LYS A 172 -18.76 -5.53 16.18
C LYS A 172 -17.26 -5.70 15.98
N GLU A 173 -16.57 -6.21 17.00
CA GLU A 173 -15.14 -6.52 16.97
C GLU A 173 -14.83 -7.57 15.91
N ASN A 174 -15.69 -8.59 15.78
CA ASN A 174 -15.56 -9.60 14.74
C ASN A 174 -15.80 -9.00 13.34
N VAL A 175 -16.78 -8.09 13.19
CA VAL A 175 -17.00 -7.37 11.93
C VAL A 175 -15.74 -6.57 11.55
N TYR A 176 -15.15 -5.81 12.48
CA TYR A 176 -13.92 -5.07 12.21
C TYR A 176 -12.73 -5.99 11.90
N SER A 177 -12.66 -7.17 12.52
CA SER A 177 -11.64 -8.17 12.22
C SER A 177 -11.80 -8.73 10.81
N ASP A 178 -13.02 -9.09 10.43
CA ASP A 178 -13.33 -9.62 9.10
C ASP A 178 -13.14 -8.55 8.01
N LEU A 179 -13.55 -7.30 8.26
CA LEU A 179 -13.27 -6.16 7.37
C LEU A 179 -11.77 -6.00 7.13
N ARG A 180 -10.94 -6.05 8.18
CA ARG A 180 -9.49 -5.88 8.04
C ARG A 180 -8.89 -6.93 7.10
N VAL A 181 -9.26 -8.19 7.29
CA VAL A 181 -8.76 -9.30 6.46
C VAL A 181 -9.27 -9.17 5.02
N ALA A 182 -10.54 -8.80 4.85
CA ALA A 182 -11.13 -8.61 3.53
C ALA A 182 -10.50 -7.42 2.78
N GLU A 183 -10.25 -6.30 3.46
CA GLU A 183 -9.57 -5.12 2.91
C GLU A 183 -8.12 -5.43 2.52
N GLU A 184 -7.39 -6.21 3.32
CA GLU A 184 -6.03 -6.67 2.99
C GLU A 184 -6.02 -7.58 1.74
N ARG A 185 -6.99 -8.50 1.63
CA ARG A 185 -7.15 -9.34 0.43
C ARG A 185 -7.49 -8.54 -0.81
N LEU A 186 -8.45 -7.62 -0.71
CA LEU A 186 -8.81 -6.72 -1.80
C LEU A 186 -7.64 -5.82 -2.18
N THR A 187 -6.82 -5.38 -1.23
CA THR A 187 -5.60 -4.61 -1.52
C THR A 187 -4.66 -5.42 -2.43
N ALA A 188 -4.50 -6.72 -2.15
CA ALA A 188 -3.67 -7.60 -2.98
C ALA A 188 -4.29 -7.88 -4.36
N LEU A 189 -5.61 -7.97 -4.46
CA LEU A 189 -6.29 -8.14 -5.75
C LEU A 189 -6.18 -6.88 -6.59
N ILE A 190 -6.47 -5.72 -6.00
CA ILE A 190 -6.49 -4.42 -6.70
C ILE A 190 -5.09 -3.98 -7.14
N PHE A 191 -4.05 -4.21 -6.31
CA PHE A 191 -2.70 -3.67 -6.52
C PHE A 191 -1.61 -4.74 -6.72
N GLY A 192 -2.00 -6.02 -6.81
CA GLY A 192 -1.08 -7.15 -6.91
C GLY A 192 -0.54 -7.63 -5.54
N VAL A 193 0.11 -8.81 -5.54
CA VAL A 193 0.63 -9.49 -4.34
C VAL A 193 1.62 -8.65 -3.53
N ASP A 194 2.32 -7.71 -4.16
CA ASP A 194 3.17 -6.72 -3.48
C ASP A 194 2.37 -5.77 -2.57
N GLY A 195 1.03 -5.76 -2.65
CA GLY A 195 0.14 -5.03 -1.76
C GLY A 195 -0.03 -5.67 -0.38
N LEU A 196 0.43 -6.92 -0.20
CA LEU A 196 0.39 -7.61 1.08
C LEU A 196 1.55 -7.18 1.97
N LYS A 197 1.27 -6.97 3.27
CA LYS A 197 2.33 -7.03 4.28
C LYS A 197 2.77 -8.49 4.38
N VAL A 198 3.94 -8.80 3.82
CA VAL A 198 4.62 -10.05 4.12
C VAL A 198 4.95 -10.01 5.62
N ARG A 199 4.35 -10.93 6.38
CA ARG A 199 4.65 -11.12 7.81
C ARG A 199 5.93 -11.90 7.99
#